data_AF-A0A1L5KFZ8-F1
#
_entry.id   AF-A0A1L5KFZ8-F1
#
_cell.length_a   1.000
_cell.length_b   1.000
_cell.length_c   1.000
_cell.angle_alpha   90.00
_cell.angle_beta   90.00
_cell.angle_gamma   90.00
#
_symmetry.space_group_name_H-M   'P 1'
#
loop_
_entity.id
_entity.type
_entity.pdbx_description
1 polymer ?
#
loop_
_entity_poly.entity_id
_entity_poly.type
_entity_poly.pdbx_seq_one_letter_code
_entity_poly.pdbx_strand_id
1 'polypeptide(L)'
;QQKDADEKTSLLQQEQALTSQWQATLAELAITLTPQDDIAGWLDSQQQHEQQLYQHQQRLAWQAQQQESQLQLQQLQQDLEQRRRALQAELDVYTLALPPAAEANDWLAQREAETRGWQAKQNEAAALQEQRQQLTPLLETLPESTEAADPAPLEGWRQVHDDCLALQSQWQTLGQQESQQQAQVKESEKQFTAALAASPFADQAAFLAALLDEPTRQRLEQLKQTL
;
A
#
# COMPACT_ATOMS: atom_id res chain seq x y z
N GLN A 1 -1.70 -66.42 73.13
CA GLN A 1 -2.90 -65.66 73.55
C GLN A 1 -2.56 -64.26 74.03
N GLN A 2 -1.69 -64.07 75.04
CA GLN A 2 -1.35 -62.71 75.51
C GLN A 2 -0.47 -61.93 74.52
N LYS A 3 0.57 -62.58 73.95
CA LYS A 3 1.42 -61.97 72.90
C LYS A 3 0.64 -61.57 71.64
N ASP A 4 -0.29 -62.43 71.20
CA ASP A 4 -1.12 -62.15 70.02
C ASP A 4 -2.09 -60.98 70.26
N ALA A 5 -2.46 -60.71 71.52
CA ALA A 5 -3.27 -59.55 71.87
C ALA A 5 -2.43 -58.27 71.87
N ASP A 6 -1.21 -58.32 72.41
CA ASP A 6 -0.26 -57.21 72.43
C ASP A 6 0.22 -56.81 71.02
N GLU A 7 0.42 -57.79 70.13
CA GLU A 7 0.76 -57.56 68.72
C GLU A 7 -0.39 -56.88 67.97
N LYS A 8 -1.64 -57.27 68.23
CA LYS A 8 -2.82 -56.64 67.62
C LYS A 8 -3.01 -55.20 68.08
N THR A 9 -2.83 -54.92 69.37
CA THR A 9 -2.88 -53.54 69.87
C THR A 9 -1.75 -52.69 69.31
N SER A 10 -0.54 -53.25 69.17
CA SER A 10 0.60 -52.57 68.53
C SER A 10 0.31 -52.23 67.06
N LEU A 11 -0.26 -53.17 66.29
CA LEU A 11 -0.64 -52.93 64.89
C LEU A 11 -1.74 -51.87 64.75
N LEU A 12 -2.75 -51.89 65.62
CA LEU A 12 -3.81 -50.86 65.62
C LEU A 12 -3.25 -49.47 65.96
N GLN A 13 -2.30 -49.38 66.90
CA GLN A 13 -1.63 -48.12 67.22
C GLN A 13 -0.79 -47.60 66.05
N GLN A 14 -0.10 -48.49 65.33
CA GLN A 14 0.66 -48.11 64.14
C GLN A 14 -0.26 -47.64 63.01
N GLU A 15 -1.39 -48.31 62.78
CA GLU A 15 -2.39 -47.90 61.79
C GLU A 15 -2.97 -46.50 62.11
N GLN A 16 -3.30 -46.24 63.37
CA GLN A 16 -3.79 -44.94 63.81
C GLN A 16 -2.73 -43.83 63.67
N ALA A 17 -1.46 -44.14 63.97
CA ALA A 17 -0.35 -43.20 63.81
C ALA A 17 -0.13 -42.85 62.33
N LEU A 18 -0.15 -43.85 61.43
CA LEU A 18 -0.02 -43.62 60.00
C LEU A 18 -1.21 -42.85 59.42
N THR A 19 -2.42 -43.15 59.89
CA THR A 19 -3.64 -42.46 59.45
C THR A 19 -3.64 -40.99 59.87
N SER A 20 -3.19 -40.68 61.09
CA SER A 20 -3.11 -39.30 61.57
C SER A 20 -2.00 -38.49 60.87
N GLN A 21 -0.84 -39.12 60.59
CA GLN A 21 0.21 -38.50 59.78
C GLN A 21 -0.28 -38.21 58.36
N TRP A 22 -0.98 -39.16 57.74
CA TRP A 22 -1.59 -38.97 56.42
C TRP A 22 -2.59 -37.80 56.41
N GLN A 23 -3.51 -37.75 57.38
CA GLN A 23 -4.46 -36.65 57.52
C GLN A 23 -3.78 -35.30 57.72
N ALA A 24 -2.69 -35.24 58.50
CA ALA A 24 -1.91 -34.02 58.69
C ALA A 24 -1.28 -33.54 57.37
N THR A 25 -0.68 -34.45 56.59
CA THR A 25 -0.09 -34.12 55.28
C THR A 25 -1.13 -33.66 54.26
N LEU A 26 -2.33 -34.25 54.28
CA LEU A 26 -3.45 -33.82 53.43
C LEU A 26 -3.97 -32.43 53.79
N ALA A 27 -4.05 -32.12 55.09
CA ALA A 27 -4.48 -30.81 55.57
C ALA A 27 -3.46 -29.70 55.20
N GLU A 28 -2.16 -29.98 55.29
CA GLU A 28 -1.11 -29.05 54.85
C GLU A 28 -1.13 -28.79 53.34
N LEU A 29 -1.46 -29.81 52.55
CA LEU A 29 -1.57 -29.70 51.09
C LEU A 29 -2.93 -29.18 50.62
N ALA A 30 -3.87 -28.92 51.53
CA ALA A 30 -5.27 -28.57 51.24
C ALA A 30 -5.96 -29.58 50.29
N ILE A 31 -5.59 -30.85 50.37
CA ILE A 31 -6.14 -31.94 49.55
C ILE A 31 -7.20 -32.68 50.37
N THR A 32 -8.45 -32.63 49.94
CA THR A 32 -9.58 -33.31 50.62
C THR A 32 -9.79 -34.74 50.11
N LEU A 33 -8.70 -35.50 49.91
CA LEU A 33 -8.79 -36.90 49.46
C LEU A 33 -8.83 -37.84 50.67
N THR A 34 -9.80 -38.75 50.68
CA THR A 34 -9.90 -39.86 51.61
C THR A 34 -9.23 -41.11 51.02
N PRO A 35 -8.80 -42.08 51.85
CA PRO A 35 -8.14 -43.31 51.37
C PRO A 35 -9.00 -44.19 50.43
N GLN A 36 -10.32 -43.95 50.39
CA GLN A 36 -11.27 -44.66 49.52
C GLN A 36 -11.49 -43.96 48.17
N ASP A 37 -10.95 -42.75 47.97
CA ASP A 37 -11.18 -41.96 46.76
C ASP A 37 -10.35 -42.46 45.57
N ASP A 38 -10.88 -42.25 44.37
CA ASP A 38 -10.19 -42.58 43.12
C ASP A 38 -9.02 -41.61 42.85
N ILE A 39 -7.86 -41.96 43.41
CA ILE A 39 -6.61 -41.21 43.26
C ILE A 39 -6.20 -41.10 41.78
N ALA A 40 -6.49 -42.12 40.96
CA ALA A 40 -6.12 -42.12 39.55
C ALA A 40 -6.97 -41.13 38.74
N GLY A 41 -8.29 -41.12 38.96
CA GLY A 41 -9.19 -40.12 38.37
C GLY A 41 -8.88 -38.69 38.84
N TRP A 42 -8.53 -38.51 40.12
CA TRP A 42 -8.10 -37.21 40.62
C TRP A 42 -6.81 -36.72 39.94
N LEU A 43 -5.79 -37.58 39.79
CA LEU A 43 -4.54 -37.22 39.10
C LEU A 43 -4.76 -36.84 37.64
N ASP A 44 -5.60 -37.58 36.91
CA ASP A 44 -5.95 -37.24 35.52
C ASP A 44 -6.67 -35.89 35.43
N SER A 45 -7.59 -35.61 36.36
CA SER A 45 -8.27 -34.31 36.43
C SER A 45 -7.30 -33.14 36.71
N GLN A 46 -6.29 -33.35 37.56
CA GLN A 46 -5.26 -32.35 37.83
C GLN A 46 -4.38 -32.11 36.60
N GLN A 47 -3.94 -33.18 35.93
CA GLN A 47 -3.15 -33.07 34.70
C GLN A 47 -3.92 -32.34 33.60
N GLN A 48 -5.21 -32.63 33.43
CA GLN A 48 -6.07 -31.92 32.48
C GLN A 48 -6.21 -30.43 32.84
N HIS A 49 -6.35 -30.11 34.13
CA HIS A 49 -6.41 -28.73 34.58
C HIS A 49 -5.12 -27.96 34.29
N GLU A 50 -3.95 -28.56 34.57
CA GLU A 50 -2.65 -27.96 34.26
C GLU A 50 -2.47 -27.73 32.76
N GLN A 51 -2.89 -28.68 31.92
CA GLN A 51 -2.86 -28.52 30.46
C GLN A 51 -3.75 -27.35 30.00
N GLN A 52 -4.94 -27.21 30.58
CA GLN A 52 -5.83 -26.08 30.28
C GLN A 52 -5.21 -24.74 30.69
N LEU A 53 -4.59 -24.67 31.86
CA LEU A 53 -3.88 -23.47 32.32
C LEU A 53 -2.72 -23.11 31.37
N TYR A 54 -1.94 -24.10 30.93
CA TYR A 54 -0.85 -23.88 29.99
C TYR A 54 -1.37 -23.33 28.64
N GLN A 55 -2.42 -23.93 28.08
CA GLN A 55 -3.03 -23.47 26.83
C GLN A 55 -3.59 -22.05 26.97
N HIS A 56 -4.20 -21.74 28.11
CA HIS A 56 -4.70 -20.40 28.40
C HIS A 56 -3.56 -19.38 28.49
N GLN A 57 -2.48 -19.69 29.21
CA GLN A 57 -1.30 -18.83 29.28
C GLN A 57 -0.69 -18.59 27.89
N GLN A 58 -0.59 -19.64 27.07
CA GLN A 58 -0.10 -19.52 25.71
C GLN A 58 -0.99 -18.58 24.88
N ARG A 59 -2.31 -18.71 24.99
CA ARG A 59 -3.26 -17.82 24.30
C ARG A 59 -3.09 -16.36 24.73
N LEU A 60 -2.90 -16.10 26.02
CA LEU A 60 -2.66 -14.75 26.52
C LEU A 60 -1.36 -14.16 25.96
N ALA A 61 -0.29 -14.96 25.90
CA ALA A 61 0.97 -14.52 25.31
C ALA A 61 0.81 -14.13 23.83
N TRP A 62 0.09 -14.95 23.04
CA TRP A 62 -0.22 -14.63 21.65
C TRP A 62 -1.07 -13.38 21.50
N GLN A 63 -2.07 -13.19 22.38
CA GLN A 63 -2.90 -11.99 22.37
C GLN A 63 -2.09 -10.73 22.69
N ALA A 64 -1.18 -10.79 23.66
CA ALA A 64 -0.30 -9.67 23.98
C ALA A 64 0.61 -9.30 22.79
N GLN A 65 1.21 -10.30 22.13
CA GLN A 65 2.03 -10.08 20.93
C GLN A 65 1.22 -9.48 19.77
N GLN A 66 -0.01 -9.95 19.57
CA GLN A 66 -0.90 -9.41 18.56
C GLN A 66 -1.23 -7.93 18.84
N GLN A 67 -1.52 -7.59 20.10
CA GLN A 67 -1.79 -6.20 20.49
C GLN A 67 -0.56 -5.30 20.29
N GLU A 68 0.63 -5.78 20.67
CA GLU A 68 1.87 -5.03 20.47
C GLU A 68 2.15 -4.76 18.98
N SER A 69 2.03 -5.79 18.13
CA SER A 69 2.22 -5.63 16.68
C SER A 69 1.19 -4.69 16.05
N GLN A 70 -0.06 -4.71 16.52
CA GLN A 70 -1.10 -3.77 16.08
C GLN A 70 -0.78 -2.33 16.45
N LEU A 71 -0.30 -2.08 17.68
CA LEU A 71 0.12 -0.75 18.11
C LEU A 71 1.30 -0.25 17.28
N GLN A 72 2.30 -1.10 17.01
CA GLN A 72 3.44 -0.75 16.16
C GLN A 72 2.99 -0.39 14.73
N LEU A 73 2.07 -1.17 14.13
CA LEU A 73 1.52 -0.86 12.82
C LEU A 73 0.79 0.49 12.78
N GLN A 74 -0.02 0.78 13.81
CA GLN A 74 -0.72 2.06 13.91
C GLN A 74 0.25 3.23 14.03
N GLN A 75 1.31 3.10 14.83
CA GLN A 75 2.35 4.12 14.96
C GLN A 75 3.05 4.38 13.63
N LEU A 76 3.47 3.31 12.93
CA LEU A 76 4.11 3.44 11.62
C LEU A 76 3.20 4.10 10.58
N GLN A 77 1.90 3.78 10.59
CA GLN A 77 0.92 4.42 9.71
C GLN A 77 0.80 5.93 9.99
N GLN A 78 0.70 6.31 11.27
CA GLN A 78 0.63 7.72 11.67
C GLN A 78 1.90 8.47 11.26
N ASP A 79 3.08 7.89 11.47
CA ASP A 79 4.36 8.48 11.07
C ASP A 79 4.46 8.67 9.55
N LEU A 80 4.01 7.69 8.77
CA LEU A 80 3.98 7.80 7.31
C LEU A 80 3.02 8.89 6.83
N GLU A 81 1.83 8.99 7.43
CA GLU A 81 0.88 10.05 7.11
C GLU A 81 1.42 11.44 7.46
N GLN A 82 2.06 11.60 8.62
CA GLN A 82 2.69 12.85 9.02
C GLN A 82 3.79 13.26 8.05
N ARG A 83 4.70 12.34 7.71
CA ARG A 83 5.76 12.59 6.71
C ARG A 83 5.18 12.95 5.35
N ARG A 84 4.14 12.25 4.91
CA ARG A 84 3.48 12.53 3.63
C ARG A 84 2.85 13.92 3.60
N ARG A 85 2.18 14.33 4.69
CA ARG A 85 1.61 15.69 4.82
C ARG A 85 2.69 16.76 4.83
N ALA A 86 3.78 16.54 5.56
CA ALA A 86 4.91 17.47 5.59
C ALA A 86 5.51 17.66 4.18
N LEU A 87 5.75 16.56 3.47
CA LEU A 87 6.28 16.59 2.11
C LEU A 87 5.31 17.26 1.12
N GLN A 88 4.00 17.01 1.24
CA GLN A 88 3.00 17.72 0.42
C GLN A 88 3.04 19.23 0.68
N ALA A 89 3.14 19.66 1.95
CA ALA A 89 3.21 21.07 2.29
C ALA A 89 4.47 21.75 1.71
N GLU A 90 5.61 21.05 1.66
CA GLU A 90 6.82 21.54 0.99
C GLU A 90 6.62 21.66 -0.54
N LEU A 91 5.93 20.70 -1.16
CA LEU A 91 5.65 20.70 -2.60
C LEU A 91 4.60 21.74 -3.01
N ASP A 92 3.62 22.04 -2.15
CA ASP A 92 2.57 23.03 -2.41
C ASP A 92 3.15 24.43 -2.68
N VAL A 93 4.29 24.78 -2.05
CA VAL A 93 5.02 26.04 -2.30
C VAL A 93 5.41 26.17 -3.79
N TYR A 94 5.67 25.05 -4.45
CA TYR A 94 6.04 24.98 -5.85
C TYR A 94 4.87 24.62 -6.77
N THR A 95 3.63 24.62 -6.25
CA THR A 95 2.42 24.17 -6.96
C THR A 95 2.53 22.74 -7.49
N LEU A 96 3.31 21.90 -6.78
CA LEU A 96 3.53 20.49 -7.12
C LEU A 96 2.64 19.60 -6.27
N ALA A 97 2.01 18.61 -6.91
CA ALA A 97 1.27 17.55 -6.21
C ALA A 97 2.15 16.31 -6.04
N LEU A 98 2.10 15.70 -4.84
CA LEU A 98 2.77 14.43 -4.58
C LEU A 98 2.05 13.29 -5.33
N PRO A 99 2.72 12.58 -6.26
CA PRO A 99 2.13 11.43 -6.94
C PRO A 99 1.84 10.27 -5.97
N PRO A 100 0.96 9.32 -6.37
CA PRO A 100 0.83 8.05 -5.67
C PRO A 100 2.15 7.26 -5.72
N ALA A 101 2.38 6.41 -4.70
CA ALA A 101 3.66 5.73 -4.52
C ALA A 101 4.07 4.84 -5.71
N ALA A 102 3.10 4.27 -6.44
CA ALA A 102 3.35 3.44 -7.62
C ALA A 102 3.99 4.24 -8.77
N GLU A 103 3.71 5.54 -8.88
CA GLU A 103 4.14 6.43 -9.97
C GLU A 103 5.26 7.37 -9.54
N ALA A 104 5.76 7.25 -8.31
CA ALA A 104 6.73 8.17 -7.73
C ALA A 104 8.04 8.22 -8.54
N ASN A 105 8.52 7.07 -9.02
CA ASN A 105 9.75 6.99 -9.80
C ASN A 105 9.59 7.68 -11.17
N ASP A 106 8.45 7.46 -11.84
CA ASP A 106 8.19 8.06 -13.14
C ASP A 106 8.03 9.58 -13.02
N TRP A 107 7.34 10.05 -11.99
CA TRP A 107 7.22 11.48 -11.68
C TRP A 107 8.57 12.13 -11.41
N LEU A 108 9.44 11.49 -10.61
CA LEU A 108 10.80 11.98 -10.36
C LEU A 108 11.64 11.99 -11.64
N ALA A 109 11.57 10.93 -12.45
CA ALA A 109 12.29 10.84 -13.72
C ALA A 109 11.85 11.94 -14.69
N GLN A 110 10.55 12.24 -14.76
CA GLN A 110 10.03 13.35 -15.57
C GLN A 110 10.60 14.70 -15.11
N ARG A 111 10.62 14.95 -13.80
CA ARG A 111 11.17 16.21 -13.24
C ARG A 111 12.67 16.34 -13.47
N GLU A 112 13.40 15.24 -13.38
CA GLU A 112 14.83 15.23 -13.70
C GLU A 112 15.06 15.53 -15.19
N ALA A 113 14.27 14.92 -16.08
CA ALA A 113 14.34 15.18 -17.52
C ALA A 113 14.01 16.65 -17.85
N GLU A 114 12.97 17.22 -17.24
CA GLU A 114 12.63 18.65 -17.38
C GLU A 114 13.79 19.55 -16.95
N THR A 115 14.40 19.27 -15.79
CA THR A 115 15.53 20.04 -15.26
C THR A 115 16.74 19.98 -16.21
N ARG A 116 17.07 18.80 -16.73
CA ARG A 116 18.13 18.63 -17.73
C ARG A 116 17.83 19.40 -19.01
N GLY A 117 16.57 19.38 -19.47
CA GLY A 117 16.12 20.14 -20.63
C GLY A 117 16.27 21.66 -20.45
N TRP A 118 15.90 22.18 -19.27
CA TRP A 118 16.09 23.60 -18.93
C TRP A 118 17.57 23.99 -18.89
N GLN A 119 18.42 23.16 -18.29
CA GLN A 119 19.87 23.39 -18.25
C GLN A 119 20.47 23.43 -19.66
N ALA A 120 20.07 22.51 -20.55
CA ALA A 120 20.54 22.49 -21.93
C ALA A 120 20.19 23.79 -22.67
N LYS A 121 18.94 24.25 -22.55
CA LYS A 121 18.47 25.52 -23.14
C LYS A 121 19.21 26.73 -22.58
N GLN A 122 19.48 26.74 -21.26
CA GLN A 122 20.23 27.82 -20.63
C GLN A 122 21.66 27.91 -21.16
N ASN A 123 22.33 26.76 -21.33
CA ASN A 123 23.67 26.70 -21.89
C ASN A 123 23.69 27.18 -23.35
N GLU A 124 22.71 26.78 -24.16
CA GLU A 124 22.57 27.24 -25.55
C GLU A 124 22.35 28.76 -25.61
N ALA A 125 21.46 29.30 -24.79
CA ALA A 125 21.20 30.73 -24.71
C ALA A 125 22.45 31.52 -24.32
N ALA A 126 23.23 31.02 -23.35
CA ALA A 126 24.51 31.62 -22.95
C ALA A 126 25.53 31.61 -24.11
N ALA A 127 25.66 30.49 -24.82
CA ALA A 127 26.56 30.36 -25.96
C ALA A 127 26.18 31.33 -27.11
N LEU A 128 24.89 31.44 -27.43
CA LEU A 128 24.40 32.39 -28.43
C LEU A 128 24.64 33.85 -28.01
N GLN A 129 24.48 34.16 -26.72
CA GLN A 129 24.75 35.50 -26.20
C GLN A 129 26.23 35.86 -26.32
N GLU A 130 27.13 34.92 -26.03
CA GLU A 130 28.58 35.11 -26.21
C GLU A 130 28.92 35.37 -27.68
N GLN A 131 28.38 34.57 -28.61
CA GLN A 131 28.57 34.79 -30.04
C GLN A 131 28.08 36.17 -30.48
N ARG A 132 26.91 36.62 -30.00
CA ARG A 132 26.42 37.98 -30.29
C ARG A 132 27.37 39.05 -29.77
N GLN A 133 27.89 38.90 -28.55
CA GLN A 133 28.86 39.85 -27.98
C GLN A 133 30.16 39.90 -28.80
N GLN A 134 30.61 38.78 -29.36
CA GLN A 134 31.78 38.75 -30.25
C GLN A 134 31.52 39.42 -31.61
N LEU A 135 30.30 39.26 -32.16
CA LEU A 135 29.93 39.84 -33.45
C LEU A 135 29.59 41.34 -33.36
N THR A 136 29.12 41.82 -32.22
CA THR A 136 28.74 43.24 -32.01
C THR A 136 29.85 44.23 -32.39
N PRO A 137 31.09 44.13 -31.86
CA PRO A 137 32.15 45.07 -32.23
C PRO A 137 32.59 44.93 -33.70
N LEU A 138 32.51 43.73 -34.28
CA LEU A 138 32.83 43.52 -35.70
C LEU A 138 31.85 44.28 -36.60
N LEU A 139 30.56 44.23 -36.28
CA LEU A 139 29.53 44.98 -36.98
C LEU A 139 29.72 46.50 -36.83
N GLU A 140 30.12 46.98 -35.66
CA GLU A 140 30.39 48.41 -35.41
C GLU A 140 31.63 48.93 -36.17
N THR A 141 32.58 48.05 -36.50
CA THR A 141 33.78 48.40 -37.28
C THR A 141 33.60 48.33 -38.80
N LEU A 142 32.44 47.87 -39.28
CA LEU A 142 32.15 47.87 -40.72
C LEU A 142 31.93 49.31 -41.22
N PRO A 143 32.52 49.71 -42.36
CA PRO A 143 32.26 51.02 -42.95
C PRO A 143 30.78 51.17 -43.31
N GLU A 144 30.20 52.37 -43.16
CA GLU A 144 28.85 52.66 -43.63
C GLU A 144 28.75 52.40 -45.14
N SER A 145 28.01 51.35 -45.51
CA SER A 145 27.76 51.04 -46.91
C SER A 145 26.78 52.08 -47.46
N THR A 146 27.23 52.92 -48.40
CA THR A 146 26.39 53.87 -49.14
C THR A 146 25.57 53.20 -50.25
N GLU A 147 25.71 51.89 -50.44
CA GLU A 147 24.80 51.13 -51.29
C GLU A 147 23.49 50.92 -50.54
N ALA A 148 22.44 51.61 -50.98
CA ALA A 148 21.08 51.29 -50.57
C ALA A 148 20.87 49.79 -50.85
N ALA A 149 20.82 48.99 -49.78
CA ALA A 149 20.49 47.58 -49.91
C ALA A 149 19.15 47.49 -50.63
N ASP A 150 19.14 46.83 -51.80
CA ASP A 150 17.89 46.46 -52.43
C ASP A 150 17.06 45.74 -51.37
N PRO A 151 15.80 46.14 -51.14
CA PRO A 151 14.97 45.50 -50.14
C PRO A 151 15.00 44.01 -50.39
N ALA A 152 15.44 43.24 -49.39
CA ALA A 152 15.55 41.79 -49.51
C ALA A 152 14.27 41.25 -50.13
N PRO A 153 14.35 40.43 -51.19
CA PRO A 153 13.16 39.94 -51.86
C PRO A 153 12.25 39.27 -50.82
N LEU A 154 11.04 39.79 -50.64
CA LEU A 154 10.00 39.23 -49.78
C LEU A 154 9.41 37.94 -50.38
N GLU A 155 10.19 37.22 -51.19
CA GLU A 155 9.83 35.92 -51.75
C GLU A 155 9.63 34.94 -50.58
N GLY A 156 8.42 34.39 -50.47
CA GLY A 156 8.10 33.37 -49.46
C GLY A 156 7.64 33.88 -48.09
N TRP A 157 7.70 35.19 -47.78
CA TRP A 157 7.23 35.69 -46.48
C TRP A 157 5.73 35.46 -46.26
N ARG A 158 4.91 35.63 -47.30
CA ARG A 158 3.48 35.27 -47.25
C ARG A 158 3.28 33.79 -46.98
N GLN A 159 4.09 32.94 -47.61
CA GLN A 159 4.00 31.49 -47.42
C GLN A 159 4.35 31.09 -45.98
N VAL A 160 5.43 31.63 -45.40
CA VAL A 160 5.78 31.39 -44.00
C VAL A 160 4.71 31.91 -43.04
N HIS A 161 4.13 33.07 -43.33
CA HIS A 161 3.01 33.61 -42.54
C HIS A 161 1.76 32.72 -42.63
N ASP A 162 1.41 32.26 -43.83
CA ASP A 162 0.27 31.38 -44.06
C ASP A 162 0.50 30.00 -43.41
N ASP A 163 1.73 29.49 -43.42
CA ASP A 163 2.12 28.27 -42.71
C ASP A 163 2.02 28.46 -41.19
N CYS A 164 2.44 29.60 -40.63
CA CYS A 164 2.27 29.92 -39.21
C CYS A 164 0.79 29.98 -38.81
N LEU A 165 -0.06 30.60 -39.65
CA LEU A 165 -1.52 30.64 -39.41
C LEU A 165 -2.15 29.25 -39.52
N ALA A 166 -1.75 28.46 -40.52
CA ALA A 166 -2.19 27.08 -40.68
C ALA A 166 -1.80 26.24 -39.46
N LEU A 167 -0.58 26.39 -38.95
CA LEU A 167 -0.09 25.66 -37.78
C LEU A 167 -0.82 26.09 -36.49
N GLN A 168 -1.11 27.39 -36.33
CA GLN A 168 -1.91 27.91 -35.23
C GLN A 168 -3.34 27.35 -35.23
N SER A 169 -4.00 27.33 -36.39
CA SER A 169 -5.35 26.78 -36.53
C SER A 169 -5.39 25.26 -36.30
N GLN A 170 -4.37 24.52 -36.76
CA GLN A 170 -4.22 23.09 -36.48
C GLN A 170 -4.07 22.84 -34.97
N TRP A 171 -3.22 23.62 -34.30
CA TRP A 171 -3.03 23.50 -32.85
C TRP A 171 -4.31 23.79 -32.07
N GLN A 172 -5.06 24.83 -32.43
CA GLN A 172 -6.37 25.12 -31.83
C GLN A 172 -7.37 23.98 -32.06
N THR A 173 -7.40 23.41 -33.26
CA THR A 173 -8.29 22.29 -33.60
C THR A 173 -7.94 21.04 -32.79
N LEU A 174 -6.66 20.72 -32.69
CA LEU A 174 -6.17 19.60 -31.88
C LEU A 174 -6.50 19.80 -30.39
N GLY A 175 -6.31 21.00 -29.85
CA GLY A 175 -6.68 21.30 -28.46
C GLY A 175 -8.18 21.16 -28.20
N GLN A 176 -9.04 21.55 -29.15
CA GLN A 176 -10.48 21.32 -29.03
C GLN A 176 -10.84 19.84 -29.09
N GLN A 177 -10.21 19.07 -29.98
CA GLN A 177 -10.44 17.62 -30.08
C GLN A 177 -9.99 16.90 -28.82
N GLU A 178 -8.82 17.23 -28.27
CA GLU A 178 -8.33 16.68 -27.01
C GLU A 178 -9.30 16.95 -25.87
N SER A 179 -9.78 18.19 -25.75
CA SER A 179 -10.77 18.58 -24.73
C SER A 179 -12.08 17.78 -24.87
N GLN A 180 -12.57 17.61 -26.09
CA GLN A 180 -13.78 16.82 -26.36
C GLN A 180 -13.59 15.33 -26.03
N GLN A 181 -12.44 14.75 -26.39
CA GLN A 181 -12.12 13.36 -26.07
C GLN A 181 -12.00 13.14 -24.56
N GLN A 182 -11.30 14.04 -23.85
CA GLN A 182 -11.24 13.97 -22.39
C GLN A 182 -12.62 14.08 -21.74
N ALA A 183 -13.50 14.94 -22.26
CA ALA A 183 -14.87 15.04 -21.78
C ALA A 183 -15.67 13.75 -22.03
N GLN A 184 -15.53 13.15 -23.22
CA GLN A 184 -16.18 11.87 -23.56
C GLN A 184 -15.68 10.72 -22.69
N VAL A 185 -14.37 10.61 -22.47
CA VAL A 185 -13.77 9.60 -21.58
C VAL A 185 -14.32 9.75 -20.17
N LYS A 186 -14.27 10.96 -19.59
CA LYS A 186 -14.80 11.23 -18.24
C LYS A 186 -16.28 10.90 -18.12
N GLU A 187 -17.07 11.20 -19.15
CA GLU A 187 -18.49 10.86 -19.16
C GLU A 187 -18.71 9.35 -19.24
N SER A 188 -17.96 8.64 -20.08
CA SER A 188 -18.01 7.17 -20.17
C SER A 188 -17.57 6.48 -18.87
N GLU A 189 -16.55 7.01 -18.19
CA GLU A 189 -16.11 6.53 -16.88
C GLU A 189 -17.19 6.72 -15.83
N LYS A 190 -17.81 7.90 -15.77
CA LYS A 190 -18.94 8.16 -14.86
C LYS A 190 -20.10 7.20 -15.12
N GLN A 191 -20.46 7.00 -16.38
CA GLN A 191 -21.52 6.07 -16.77
C GLN A 191 -21.17 4.64 -16.39
N PHE A 192 -19.92 4.22 -16.60
CA PHE A 192 -19.44 2.89 -16.19
C PHE A 192 -19.46 2.73 -14.67
N THR A 193 -18.96 3.69 -13.90
CA THR A 193 -19.00 3.66 -12.43
C THR A 193 -20.44 3.63 -11.91
N ALA A 194 -21.34 4.42 -12.50
CA ALA A 194 -22.75 4.41 -12.13
C ALA A 194 -23.41 3.05 -12.43
N ALA A 195 -23.12 2.46 -13.59
CA ALA A 195 -23.60 1.13 -13.96
C ALA A 195 -23.02 0.05 -13.04
N LEU A 196 -21.75 0.16 -12.64
CA LEU A 196 -21.09 -0.75 -11.72
C LEU A 196 -21.71 -0.70 -10.32
N ALA A 197 -22.02 0.51 -9.81
CA ALA A 197 -22.68 0.71 -8.52
C ALA A 197 -24.12 0.15 -8.49
N ALA A 198 -24.81 0.18 -9.62
CA ALA A 198 -26.13 -0.45 -9.77
C ALA A 198 -26.05 -1.97 -10.01
N SER A 199 -24.85 -2.51 -10.20
CA SER A 199 -24.62 -3.92 -10.50
C SER A 199 -24.38 -4.74 -9.22
N PRO A 200 -24.55 -6.08 -9.28
CA PRO A 200 -24.31 -6.97 -8.14
C PRO A 200 -22.83 -7.21 -7.81
N PHE A 201 -21.90 -6.72 -8.63
CA PHE A 201 -20.46 -6.86 -8.39
C PHE A 201 -19.95 -5.81 -7.39
N ALA A 202 -19.11 -6.25 -6.44
CA ALA A 202 -18.58 -5.40 -5.38
C ALA A 202 -17.58 -4.34 -5.88
N ASP A 203 -16.81 -4.66 -6.92
CA ASP A 203 -15.81 -3.78 -7.50
C ASP A 203 -15.54 -4.12 -8.99
N GLN A 204 -14.74 -3.26 -9.65
CA GLN A 204 -14.34 -3.45 -11.04
C GLN A 204 -13.57 -4.75 -11.27
N ALA A 205 -12.80 -5.19 -10.28
CA ALA A 205 -12.05 -6.44 -10.35
C ALA A 205 -12.98 -7.67 -10.36
N ALA A 206 -14.03 -7.68 -9.53
CA ALA A 206 -15.05 -8.72 -9.51
C ALA A 206 -15.89 -8.73 -10.79
N PHE A 207 -16.18 -7.55 -11.37
CA PHE A 207 -16.85 -7.44 -12.68
C PHE A 207 -16.00 -8.04 -13.81
N LEU A 208 -14.71 -7.69 -13.88
CA LEU A 208 -13.79 -8.20 -14.89
C LEU A 208 -13.50 -9.69 -14.72
N ALA A 209 -13.41 -10.19 -13.48
CA ALA A 209 -13.24 -11.62 -13.19
C ALA A 209 -14.49 -12.44 -13.55
N ALA A 210 -15.68 -11.84 -13.53
CA ALA A 210 -16.92 -12.47 -13.96
C ALA A 210 -17.16 -12.39 -15.48
N LEU A 211 -16.34 -11.62 -16.21
CA LEU A 211 -16.44 -11.47 -17.64
C LEU A 211 -15.85 -12.71 -18.31
N LEU A 212 -16.73 -13.64 -18.68
CA LEU A 212 -16.36 -14.87 -19.37
C LEU A 212 -15.58 -14.55 -20.65
N ASP A 213 -14.48 -15.26 -20.83
CA ASP A 213 -13.66 -15.25 -22.02
C ASP A 213 -14.48 -15.69 -23.26
N GLU A 214 -14.28 -15.01 -24.39
CA GLU A 214 -15.02 -15.25 -25.64
C GLU A 214 -15.16 -16.74 -26.02
N PRO A 215 -14.15 -17.62 -25.89
CA PRO A 215 -14.33 -19.04 -26.18
C PRO A 215 -15.24 -19.78 -25.20
N THR A 216 -15.28 -19.40 -23.91
CA THR A 216 -16.19 -20.03 -22.94
C THR A 216 -17.63 -19.55 -23.15
N ARG A 217 -17.82 -18.28 -23.53
CA ARG A 217 -19.12 -17.75 -23.96
C ARG A 217 -19.69 -18.47 -25.19
N GLN A 218 -18.90 -18.63 -26.24
CA GLN A 218 -19.34 -19.32 -27.47
C GLN A 218 -19.67 -20.79 -27.22
N ARG A 219 -18.92 -21.47 -26.36
CA ARG A 219 -19.19 -22.86 -25.97
C ARG A 219 -20.48 -23.00 -25.16
N LEU A 220 -20.78 -22.05 -24.28
CA LEU A 220 -22.04 -21.99 -23.52
C LEU A 220 -23.23 -21.65 -24.42
N GLU A 221 -23.07 -20.77 -25.41
CA GLU A 221 -24.13 -20.52 -26.40
C GLU A 221 -24.42 -21.74 -27.29
N GLN A 222 -23.40 -22.45 -27.75
CA GLN A 222 -23.57 -23.69 -28.50
C GLN A 222 -24.27 -24.77 -27.69
N LEU A 223 -23.95 -24.89 -26.39
CA LEU A 223 -24.63 -25.80 -25.46
C LEU A 223 -26.09 -25.39 -25.21
N LYS A 224 -26.39 -24.08 -25.14
CA LYS A 224 -27.77 -23.59 -25.03
C LYS A 224 -28.60 -23.84 -26.28
N GLN A 225 -27.99 -23.82 -27.48
CA GLN A 225 -28.69 -24.12 -28.73
C GLN A 225 -28.91 -25.63 -28.99
N THR A 226 -28.21 -26.50 -28.25
CA THR A 226 -28.34 -27.96 -28.33
C THR A 226 -29.22 -28.57 -27.23
N LEU A 227 -29.74 -27.75 -26.31
CA LEU A 227 -30.80 -28.08 -25.37
C LEU A 227 -32.15 -27.56 -25.88
#